data_AF-A0A4Q3BCN4-F1
#
_entry.id   AF-A0A4Q3BCN4-F1
#
_cell.length_a   1.000
_cell.length_b   1.000
_cell.length_c   1.000
_cell.angle_alpha   90.00
_cell.angle_beta   90.00
_cell.angle_gamma   90.00
#
_symmetry.space_group_name_H-M   'P 1'
#
loop_
_entity.id
_entity.type
_entity.pdbx_description
1 polymer ?
#
loop_
_entity_poly.entity_id
_entity_poly.type
_entity_poly.pdbx_seq_one_letter_code
_entity_poly.pdbx_strand_id
1 'polypeptide(L)'
;MDAALTEITHHPDAVFIDEFSTPAINSLLHEIKKDDFHAGIVLHNNLEELKKSFFKHFTIIEAAGGIVQNDKKDILFIFRRGKWDLPKGKLENKETIETAAARE
;
A
#
# COMPACT_ATOMS: atom_id res chain seq x y z
N MET A 1 22.44 9.25 12.03
CA MET A 1 21.06 8.73 12.08
C MET A 1 20.23 9.76 12.82
N ASP A 2 19.14 10.25 12.23
CA ASP A 2 18.32 11.31 12.80
C ASP A 2 17.67 10.87 14.12
N ALA A 3 17.50 11.78 15.08
CA ALA A 3 16.92 11.48 16.39
C ALA A 3 15.52 10.86 16.27
N ALA A 4 14.74 11.30 15.26
CA ALA A 4 13.43 10.75 14.95
C ALA A 4 13.46 9.29 14.47
N LEU A 5 14.47 8.86 13.71
CA LEU A 5 14.60 7.46 13.30
C LEU A 5 14.97 6.56 14.49
N THR A 6 15.70 7.10 15.45
CA THR A 6 16.16 6.35 16.63
C THR A 6 14.98 5.99 17.53
N GLU A 7 14.02 6.90 17.70
CA GLU A 7 12.82 6.67 18.51
C GLU A 7 11.89 5.59 17.90
N ILE A 8 11.69 5.60 16.57
CA ILE A 8 10.81 4.65 15.88
C ILE A 8 11.44 3.24 15.83
N THR A 9 12.77 3.15 15.71
CA THR A 9 13.50 1.87 15.64
C THR A 9 13.63 1.16 16.99
N HIS A 10 13.39 1.85 18.11
CA HIS A 10 13.50 1.29 19.46
C HIS A 10 12.15 0.86 20.05
N HIS A 11 11.06 0.95 19.28
CA HIS A 11 9.79 0.37 19.69
C HIS A 11 9.92 -1.17 19.67
N PRO A 12 9.57 -1.88 20.76
CA PRO A 12 9.83 -3.32 20.91
C PRO A 12 9.21 -4.21 19.82
N ASP A 13 8.22 -3.68 19.10
CA ASP A 13 7.43 -4.41 18.09
C ASP A 13 7.66 -3.89 16.65
N ALA A 14 8.75 -3.14 16.43
CA ALA A 14 9.15 -2.64 15.11
C ALA A 14 10.21 -3.55 14.47
N VAL A 15 9.93 -4.07 13.27
CA VAL A 15 10.93 -4.80 12.48
C VAL A 15 11.73 -3.81 11.64
N PHE A 16 13.03 -3.66 11.93
CA PHE A 16 13.94 -2.81 11.18
C PHE A 16 14.78 -3.63 10.21
N ILE A 17 14.78 -3.23 8.93
CA ILE A 17 15.60 -3.82 7.88
C ILE A 17 16.57 -2.75 7.37
N ASP A 18 17.85 -2.92 7.73
CA ASP A 18 18.99 -2.14 7.25
C ASP A 18 19.67 -2.76 6.03
N GLU A 19 19.74 -4.09 5.96
CA GLU A 19 20.19 -4.83 4.78
C GLU A 19 19.02 -5.19 3.85
N PHE A 20 18.81 -4.32 2.86
CA PHE A 20 17.80 -4.52 1.84
C PHE A 20 18.09 -5.75 0.97
N SER A 21 17.29 -6.81 1.17
CA SER A 21 17.39 -8.07 0.41
C SER A 21 16.03 -8.73 0.23
N THR A 22 15.88 -9.58 -0.79
CA THR A 22 14.65 -10.36 -1.02
C THR A 22 14.26 -11.23 0.19
N PRO A 23 15.18 -11.95 0.85
CA PRO A 23 14.85 -12.67 2.08
C PRO A 23 14.33 -11.78 3.19
N ALA A 24 14.93 -10.59 3.40
CA ALA A 24 14.48 -9.65 4.43
C ALA A 24 13.06 -9.15 4.15
N ILE A 25 12.74 -8.81 2.89
CA ILE A 25 11.38 -8.41 2.49
C ILE A 25 10.39 -9.56 2.74
N ASN A 26 10.74 -10.80 2.39
CA ASN A 26 9.88 -11.96 2.64
C ASN A 26 9.61 -12.17 4.14
N SER A 27 10.64 -12.03 4.98
CA SER A 27 10.47 -12.10 6.44
C SER A 27 9.52 -11.00 6.93
N LEU A 28 9.70 -9.75 6.49
CA LEU A 28 8.78 -8.66 6.85
C LEU A 28 7.33 -8.96 6.42
N LEU A 29 7.12 -9.43 5.19
CA LEU A 29 5.79 -9.77 4.68
C LEU A 29 5.14 -10.94 5.42
N HIS A 30 5.95 -11.84 6.00
CA HIS A 30 5.47 -12.89 6.89
C HIS A 30 5.00 -12.31 8.23
N GLU A 31 5.81 -11.42 8.83
CA GLU A 31 5.49 -10.78 10.12
C GLU A 31 4.26 -9.87 10.05
N ILE A 32 4.07 -9.12 8.95
CA ILE A 32 2.90 -8.24 8.73
C ILE A 32 1.55 -8.97 8.86
N LYS A 33 1.53 -10.30 8.71
CA LYS A 33 0.29 -11.09 8.81
C LYS A 33 -0.12 -11.41 10.25
N LYS A 34 0.75 -11.16 11.23
CA LYS A 34 0.47 -11.44 12.64
C LYS A 34 -0.35 -10.31 13.25
N ASP A 35 -1.24 -10.65 14.18
CA ASP A 35 -2.15 -9.69 14.81
C ASP A 35 -1.44 -8.68 15.73
N ASP A 36 -0.23 -9.00 16.20
CA ASP A 36 0.63 -8.17 17.05
C ASP A 36 1.65 -7.33 16.26
N PHE A 37 1.58 -7.33 14.93
CA PHE A 37 2.46 -6.52 14.11
C PHE A 37 2.09 -5.03 14.21
N HIS A 38 3.04 -4.21 14.65
CA HIS A 38 2.82 -2.77 14.80
C HIS A 38 3.40 -1.97 13.63
N ALA A 39 4.66 -2.22 13.26
CA ALA A 39 5.32 -1.48 12.20
C ALA A 39 6.50 -2.24 11.58
N GLY A 40 6.76 -1.98 10.31
CA GLY A 40 7.91 -2.46 9.56
C GLY A 40 8.62 -1.30 8.89
N ILE A 41 9.92 -1.18 9.13
CA ILE A 41 10.73 -0.07 8.63
C ILE A 41 11.79 -0.66 7.71
N VAL A 42 11.73 -0.31 6.43
CA VAL A 42 12.74 -0.69 5.45
C VAL A 42 13.51 0.56 5.05
N LEU A 43 14.81 0.59 5.39
CA LEU A 43 15.67 1.71 5.05
C LEU A 43 16.48 1.38 3.80
N HIS A 44 16.49 2.29 2.84
CA HIS A 44 17.33 2.17 1.64
C HIS A 44 17.67 3.55 1.09
N ASN A 45 18.89 3.70 0.56
CA ASN A 45 19.38 4.98 0.03
C ASN A 45 18.74 5.36 -1.32
N ASN A 46 18.05 4.42 -1.98
CA ASN A 46 17.36 4.63 -3.24
C ASN A 46 15.90 4.15 -3.14
N LEU A 47 14.95 5.10 -3.13
CA LEU A 47 13.53 4.81 -2.98
C LEU A 47 12.94 4.03 -4.16
N GLU A 48 13.41 4.29 -5.39
CA GLU A 48 12.85 3.66 -6.59
C GLU A 48 13.26 2.19 -6.69
N GLU A 49 14.51 1.87 -6.33
CA GLU A 49 14.96 0.48 -6.21
C GLU A 49 14.20 -0.26 -5.10
N LEU A 50 14.00 0.40 -3.95
CA LEU A 50 13.24 -0.14 -2.83
C LEU A 50 11.81 -0.48 -3.24
N LYS A 51 11.09 0.48 -3.83
CA LYS A 51 9.74 0.28 -4.36
C LYS A 51 9.72 -0.89 -5.34
N LYS A 52 10.63 -0.90 -6.32
CA LYS A 52 10.68 -1.94 -7.34
C LYS A 52 10.87 -3.34 -6.73
N SER A 53 11.75 -3.51 -5.74
CA SER A 53 11.94 -4.82 -5.09
C SER A 53 10.76 -5.21 -4.22
N PHE A 54 10.24 -4.27 -3.42
CA PHE A 54 9.12 -4.53 -2.54
C PHE A 54 7.86 -4.93 -3.31
N PHE A 55 7.47 -4.13 -4.31
CA PHE A 55 6.24 -4.37 -5.09
C PHE A 55 6.30 -5.61 -5.97
N LYS A 56 7.48 -6.17 -6.29
CA LYS A 56 7.60 -7.47 -6.99
C LYS A 56 6.95 -8.63 -6.25
N HIS A 57 6.75 -8.52 -4.94
CA HIS A 57 6.11 -9.56 -4.12
C HIS A 57 4.58 -9.52 -4.21
N PHE A 58 4.00 -8.57 -4.96
CA PHE A 58 2.57 -8.39 -5.09
C PHE A 58 2.14 -8.46 -6.55
N THR A 59 0.94 -9.00 -6.77
CA THR A 59 0.24 -8.82 -8.05
C THR A 59 -0.43 -7.46 -8.04
N ILE A 60 0.05 -6.54 -8.88
CA ILE A 60 -0.58 -5.24 -9.06
C ILE A 60 -1.88 -5.42 -9.83
N ILE A 61 -2.99 -5.02 -9.21
CA ILE A 61 -4.31 -4.99 -9.83
C ILE A 61 -4.65 -3.52 -10.05
N GLU A 62 -4.57 -3.08 -11.30
CA GLU A 62 -4.97 -1.74 -11.69
C GLU A 62 -6.48 -1.59 -11.56
N ALA A 63 -6.91 -0.43 -11.04
CA ALA A 63 -8.30 -0.11 -10.80
C ALA A 63 -8.54 1.36 -11.12
N ALA A 64 -9.71 1.66 -11.66
CA ALA A 64 -10.14 3.00 -12.01
C ALA A 64 -11.56 3.24 -11.49
N GLY A 65 -11.88 4.51 -11.24
CA GLY A 65 -13.15 4.95 -10.66
C GLY A 65 -13.15 6.46 -10.50
N GLY A 66 -14.04 6.97 -9.65
CA GLY A 66 -14.23 8.42 -9.53
C GLY A 66 -14.74 8.87 -8.17
N ILE A 67 -14.53 10.16 -7.89
CA ILE A 67 -15.20 10.84 -6.79
C ILE A 67 -16.61 11.19 -7.28
N VAL A 68 -17.62 10.54 -6.71
CA VAL A 68 -19.02 10.84 -6.99
C VAL A 68 -19.52 11.77 -5.89
N GLN A 69 -20.09 12.90 -6.30
CA GLN A 69 -20.64 13.90 -5.37
C GLN A 69 -22.10 14.18 -5.68
N ASN A 70 -22.90 14.41 -4.63
CA ASN A 70 -24.24 14.97 -4.79
C ASN A 70 -24.18 16.51 -4.91
N ASP A 71 -25.34 17.16 -5.09
CA ASP A 71 -25.44 18.62 -5.19
C ASP A 71 -24.96 19.36 -3.92
N LYS A 72 -24.96 18.67 -2.77
CA LYS A 72 -24.46 19.17 -1.48
C LYS A 72 -22.97 18.95 -1.28
N LYS A 73 -22.27 18.36 -2.26
CA LYS A 73 -20.84 17.98 -2.21
C LYS A 73 -20.49 16.83 -1.26
N ASP A 74 -21.48 16.07 -0.80
CA ASP A 74 -21.22 14.83 -0.07
C ASP A 74 -20.61 13.80 -1.02
N ILE A 75 -19.58 13.07 -0.56
CA ILE A 75 -18.85 12.07 -1.36
C ILE A 75 -19.45 10.68 -1.12
N LEU A 76 -19.73 9.97 -2.21
CA LEU A 76 -20.11 8.55 -2.14
C LEU A 76 -18.88 7.69 -1.84
N PHE A 77 -18.99 6.87 -0.80
CA PHE A 77 -18.05 5.79 -0.52
C PHE A 77 -18.76 4.44 -0.66
N ILE A 78 -18.00 3.40 -0.99
CA ILE A 78 -18.45 2.01 -0.95
C ILE A 78 -17.76 1.29 0.21
N PHE A 79 -18.51 0.44 0.92
CA PHE A 79 -17.95 -0.39 1.99
C PHE A 79 -17.70 -1.80 1.46
N ARG A 80 -16.44 -2.22 1.45
CA ARG A 80 -16.06 -3.56 0.97
C ARG A 80 -14.85 -4.09 1.72
N ARG A 81 -14.80 -5.41 1.95
CA ARG A 81 -13.68 -6.08 2.64
C ARG A 81 -13.31 -5.42 3.99
N GLY A 82 -14.32 -4.98 4.74
CA GLY A 82 -14.15 -4.38 6.07
C GLY A 82 -13.65 -2.93 6.09
N LYS A 83 -13.59 -2.23 4.94
CA LYS A 83 -13.13 -0.85 4.86
C LYS A 83 -13.94 0.00 3.88
N TRP A 84 -13.96 1.30 4.15
CA TRP A 84 -14.48 2.31 3.23
C TRP A 84 -13.48 2.56 2.11
N ASP A 85 -13.99 2.68 0.88
CA ASP A 85 -13.22 2.85 -0.35
C ASP A 85 -14.01 3.76 -1.31
N LEU A 86 -13.35 4.30 -2.33
CA LEU A 86 -14.04 5.04 -3.39
C LEU A 86 -14.74 4.09 -4.37
N PRO A 87 -15.80 4.53 -5.07
CA PRO A 87 -16.36 3.81 -6.21
C PRO A 87 -15.28 3.61 -7.28
N LYS A 88 -14.85 2.36 -7.47
CA LYS A 88 -13.87 1.94 -8.46
C LYS A 88 -13.94 0.44 -8.70
N GLY A 89 -13.54 0.04 -9.90
CA GLY A 89 -13.40 -1.36 -10.29
C GLY A 89 -12.09 -1.65 -10.98
N LYS A 90 -11.90 -2.92 -11.33
CA LYS A 90 -10.66 -3.43 -11.93
C LYS A 90 -10.58 -2.97 -13.38
N LEU A 91 -9.40 -2.52 -13.81
CA LEU A 91 -9.12 -2.22 -15.21
C LEU A 91 -9.17 -3.51 -16.05
N GLU A 92 -9.94 -3.50 -17.14
CA GLU A 92 -9.96 -4.63 -18.08
C GLU A 92 -8.82 -4.54 -19.10
N ASN A 93 -8.48 -5.68 -19.72
CA ASN A 93 -7.41 -5.74 -20.70
C ASN A 93 -7.71 -4.81 -21.88
N LYS A 94 -6.77 -3.89 -22.16
CA LYS A 94 -6.85 -2.89 -23.25
C LYS A 94 -7.87 -1.75 -23.02
N GLU A 95 -8.45 -1.66 -21.83
CA GLU A 95 -9.28 -0.53 -21.43
C GLU A 95 -8.40 0.66 -21.00
N THR A 96 -8.85 1.90 -21.27
CA THR A 96 -8.19 3.09 -20.71
C THR A 96 -8.70 3.36 -19.29
N ILE A 97 -7.95 4.11 -18.49
CA ILE A 97 -8.35 4.47 -17.13
C ILE A 97 -9.70 5.20 -17.12
N GLU A 98 -9.92 6.12 -18.08
CA GLU A 98 -11.15 6.90 -18.20
C GLU A 98 -12.35 6.02 -18.55
N THR A 99 -12.15 5.06 -19.46
CA THR A 99 -13.21 4.13 -19.88
C THR A 99 -13.60 3.23 -18.70
N ALA A 100 -12.61 2.70 -17.98
CA ALA A 100 -12.82 1.89 -16.80
C ALA A 100 -13.52 2.65 -15.67
N ALA A 101 -13.12 3.91 -15.44
CA ALA A 101 -13.74 4.75 -14.43
C ALA A 101 -15.21 5.09 -14.74
N ALA A 102 -15.58 5.21 -16.01
CA ALA A 102 -16.96 5.52 -16.43
C ALA A 102 -17.88 4.29 -16.43
N ARG A 103 -17.32 3.08 -16.56
CA ARG A 103 -18.05 1.80 -16.56
C ARG A 103 -18.47 1.36 -15.15
N GLU A 104 -17.69 1.71 -14.14
CA GLU A 104 -17.84 1.31 -12.73
C GLU A 104 -18.64 2.34 -11.91
#